data_AF-A0A136LM26-F1
#
_entry.id   AF-A0A136LM26-F1
#
_cell.length_a   1.000
_cell.length_b   1.000
_cell.length_c   1.000
_cell.angle_alpha   90.00
_cell.angle_beta   90.00
_cell.angle_gamma   90.00
#
_symmetry.space_group_name_H-M   'P 1'
#
loop_
_entity.id
_entity.type
_entity.pdbx_description
1 polymer ?
#
loop_
_entity_poly.entity_id
_entity_poly.type
_entity_poly.pdbx_seq_one_letter_code
_entity_poly.pdbx_strand_id
1 'polypeptide(L)'
;MRRILAVLALMSLLASYLVFAALPASAADQICWTSQFIYRNDTAMPGDVTVTLRDSPLTASYSETFTLQPGEQKTAAVYGLFSSTAGGFSSTAQSLSLTFVGFGDFGEVPLSNCITETPSSPIGSINDGRINAYDLGAPLAAYCTADHGMEVWDIDAAGNGALAFTVTQDQIVSGLNDASASGQNTLVGQGLGDSLYATIEGQLILFGPDLREPGKVYQFATTGARCG
;
A
#
# COMPACT_ATOMS: atom_id res chain seq x y z
N MET A 1 35.10 42.81 36.25
CA MET A 1 33.87 43.48 35.75
C MET A 1 33.98 43.55 34.23
N ARG A 2 33.36 42.64 33.48
CA ARG A 2 32.04 42.72 32.79
C ARG A 2 32.01 43.63 31.54
N ARG A 3 31.42 43.06 30.45
CA ARG A 3 30.96 43.58 29.12
C ARG A 3 31.95 43.28 27.97
N ILE A 4 31.76 42.27 27.09
CA ILE A 4 30.66 41.81 26.20
C ILE A 4 30.41 42.74 25.00
N LEU A 5 30.75 42.25 23.79
CA LEU A 5 30.05 42.21 22.47
C LEU A 5 31.14 42.16 21.36
N ALA A 6 31.34 41.09 20.59
CA ALA A 6 30.49 40.41 19.60
C ALA A 6 31.10 40.63 18.19
N VAL A 7 31.78 39.62 17.64
CA VAL A 7 31.95 39.45 16.18
C VAL A 7 31.77 37.96 15.87
N LEU A 8 30.78 37.71 15.03
CA LEU A 8 30.44 36.43 14.42
C LEU A 8 31.64 35.82 13.68
N ALA A 9 31.96 34.57 13.97
CA ALA A 9 32.58 33.67 13.00
C ALA A 9 31.84 32.33 13.06
N LEU A 10 31.02 32.16 12.03
CA LEU A 10 30.27 30.99 11.66
C LEU A 10 31.26 29.84 11.36
N MET A 11 31.31 28.82 12.22
CA MET A 11 31.83 27.50 11.83
C MET A 11 30.79 26.45 12.17
N SER A 12 29.96 26.15 11.17
CA SER A 12 29.08 24.99 11.17
C SER A 12 29.94 23.73 11.13
N LEU A 13 30.13 23.11 12.30
CA LEU A 13 30.44 21.68 12.36
C LEU A 13 29.16 20.93 11.99
N LEU A 14 28.96 20.71 10.69
CA LEU A 14 28.10 19.63 10.20
C LEU A 14 28.76 18.32 10.61
N ALA A 15 28.35 17.80 11.77
CA ALA A 15 28.46 16.38 12.03
C ALA A 15 27.46 15.69 11.10
N SER A 16 27.95 15.19 9.96
CA SER A 16 27.21 14.32 9.06
C SER A 16 26.89 13.01 9.77
N TYR A 17 25.81 12.98 10.55
CA TYR A 17 25.14 11.73 10.86
C TYR A 17 24.38 11.31 9.60
N LEU A 18 25.01 10.46 8.81
CA LEU A 18 24.30 9.51 7.96
C LEU A 18 23.54 8.57 8.90
N VAL A 19 22.33 9.00 9.30
CA VAL A 19 21.31 8.03 9.67
C VAL A 19 20.93 7.38 8.36
N PHE A 20 21.49 6.20 8.08
CA PHE A 20 20.79 5.24 7.24
C PHE A 20 19.48 4.96 7.96
N ALA A 21 18.44 5.72 7.65
CA ALA A 21 17.11 5.18 7.78
C ALA A 21 17.12 3.97 6.85
N ALA A 22 17.21 2.77 7.44
CA ALA A 22 16.91 1.56 6.71
C ALA A 22 15.59 1.83 6.01
N LEU A 23 15.62 1.85 4.68
CA LEU A 23 14.39 1.78 3.89
C LEU A 23 13.55 0.67 4.52
N PRO A 24 12.24 0.88 4.76
CA PRO A 24 11.39 -0.22 5.21
C PRO A 24 11.64 -1.38 4.24
N ALA A 25 11.90 -2.56 4.81
CA ALA A 25 12.25 -3.76 4.07
C ALA A 25 11.39 -3.83 2.81
N SER A 26 12.04 -3.96 1.64
CA SER A 26 11.32 -4.06 0.38
C SER A 26 10.23 -5.12 0.50
N ALA A 27 9.08 -4.93 -0.16
CA ALA A 27 7.94 -5.85 -0.09
C ALA A 27 8.26 -7.33 -0.38
N ALA A 28 9.48 -7.64 -0.84
CA ALA A 28 10.02 -8.98 -1.03
C ALA A 28 10.32 -9.75 0.27
N ASP A 29 10.43 -9.08 1.43
CA ASP A 29 10.82 -9.71 2.70
C ASP A 29 9.68 -9.79 3.74
N GLN A 30 8.42 -9.74 3.30
CA GLN A 30 7.27 -9.80 4.20
C GLN A 30 6.50 -11.13 4.09
N ILE A 31 5.99 -11.60 5.22
CA ILE A 31 5.10 -12.76 5.31
C ILE A 31 3.79 -12.36 6.00
N CYS A 32 2.67 -12.92 5.55
CA CYS A 32 1.35 -12.65 6.10
C CYS A 32 0.96 -13.73 7.10
N TRP A 33 0.54 -13.33 8.31
CA TRP A 33 0.11 -14.24 9.37
C TRP A 33 -1.32 -13.94 9.79
N THR A 34 -2.05 -15.00 10.17
CA THR A 34 -3.38 -14.90 10.78
C THR A 34 -3.37 -15.41 12.21
N SER A 35 -4.26 -14.84 13.04
CA SER A 35 -4.68 -15.46 14.30
C SER A 35 -6.19 -15.34 14.49
N GLN A 36 -6.84 -16.42 14.88
CA GLN A 36 -8.29 -16.49 15.00
C GLN A 36 -8.75 -17.02 16.37
N PHE A 37 -9.77 -16.38 16.91
CA PHE A 37 -10.42 -16.75 18.15
C PHE A 37 -11.94 -16.74 17.96
N ILE A 38 -12.63 -17.73 18.52
CA ILE A 38 -14.07 -17.87 18.41
C ILE A 38 -14.70 -17.40 19.72
N TYR A 39 -15.58 -16.42 19.61
CA TYR A 39 -16.34 -15.88 20.73
C TYR A 39 -17.83 -15.97 20.48
N ARG A 40 -18.61 -16.09 21.56
CA ARG A 40 -20.07 -15.99 21.56
C ARG A 40 -20.52 -14.93 22.55
N ASN A 41 -21.51 -14.15 22.16
CA ASN A 41 -22.15 -13.18 23.04
C ASN A 41 -23.37 -13.81 23.72
N ASP A 42 -23.18 -14.33 24.93
CA ASP A 42 -24.28 -14.88 25.74
C ASP A 42 -25.01 -13.80 26.57
N THR A 43 -24.69 -12.52 26.37
CA THR A 43 -25.27 -11.40 27.11
C THR A 43 -26.42 -10.74 26.35
N ALA A 44 -27.21 -9.92 27.06
CA ALA A 44 -28.32 -9.17 26.48
C ALA A 44 -27.88 -7.87 25.76
N MET A 45 -26.59 -7.55 25.74
CA MET A 45 -26.04 -6.34 25.13
C MET A 45 -24.91 -6.69 24.15
N PRO A 46 -24.60 -5.84 23.15
CA PRO A 46 -23.41 -6.03 22.32
C PRO A 46 -22.15 -6.08 23.18
N GLY A 47 -21.16 -6.86 22.73
CA GLY A 47 -19.87 -7.00 23.41
C GLY A 47 -18.72 -7.01 22.42
N ASP A 48 -17.57 -6.50 22.86
CA ASP A 48 -16.38 -6.39 22.02
C ASP A 48 -15.33 -7.43 22.39
N VAL A 49 -14.65 -7.95 21.38
CA VAL A 49 -13.39 -8.70 21.52
C VAL A 49 -12.31 -8.01 20.71
N THR A 50 -11.16 -7.79 21.34
CA THR A 50 -9.95 -7.31 20.67
C THR A 50 -8.97 -8.46 20.51
N VAL A 51 -8.54 -8.73 19.28
CA VAL A 51 -7.51 -9.72 18.94
C VAL A 51 -6.24 -8.97 18.55
N THR A 52 -5.10 -9.38 19.09
CA THR A 52 -3.79 -8.77 18.81
C THR A 52 -2.79 -9.85 18.38
N LEU A 53 -2.01 -9.58 17.34
CA LEU A 53 -0.96 -10.43 16.79
C LEU A 53 0.36 -9.65 16.73
N ARG A 54 1.45 -10.25 17.21
CA ARG A 54 2.75 -9.59 17.40
C ARG A 54 3.90 -10.53 17.03
N ASP A 55 5.01 -9.97 16.57
CA ASP A 55 6.26 -10.71 16.36
C ASP A 55 7.22 -10.63 17.56
N SER A 56 8.32 -11.40 17.49
CA SER A 56 9.41 -11.40 18.44
C SER A 56 10.77 -11.43 17.73
N PRO A 57 11.70 -10.49 17.99
CA PRO A 57 11.51 -9.29 18.83
C PRO A 57 10.38 -8.42 18.28
N LEU A 58 9.72 -7.65 19.15
CA LEU A 58 8.54 -6.85 18.77
C LEU A 58 8.95 -5.74 17.79
N THR A 59 8.75 -5.98 16.49
CA THR A 59 8.91 -5.00 15.42
C THR A 59 7.58 -4.57 14.83
N ALA A 60 6.56 -5.43 14.89
CA ALA A 60 5.21 -5.14 14.42
C ALA A 60 4.12 -5.73 15.32
N SER A 61 2.97 -5.05 15.38
CA SER A 61 1.81 -5.47 16.16
C SER A 61 0.54 -5.05 15.42
N TYR A 62 -0.35 -6.00 15.17
CA TYR A 62 -1.65 -5.79 14.54
C TYR A 62 -2.75 -6.07 15.54
N SER A 63 -3.80 -5.26 15.54
CA SER A 63 -4.93 -5.46 16.43
C SER A 63 -6.23 -5.09 15.75
N GLU A 64 -7.23 -5.95 15.92
CA GLU A 64 -8.58 -5.74 15.41
C GLU A 64 -9.60 -5.93 16.53
N THR A 65 -10.68 -5.17 16.48
CA THR A 65 -11.78 -5.27 17.47
C THR A 65 -13.07 -5.60 16.75
N PHE A 66 -13.78 -6.60 17.27
CA PHE A 66 -15.03 -7.10 16.73
C PHE A 66 -16.14 -6.91 17.75
N THR A 67 -17.21 -6.24 17.35
CA THR A 67 -18.45 -6.18 18.12
C THR A 67 -19.35 -7.34 17.72
N LEU A 68 -19.79 -8.13 18.70
CA LEU A 68 -20.76 -9.21 18.54
C LEU A 68 -22.11 -8.77 19.13
N GLN A 69 -23.17 -8.94 18.37
CA GLN A 69 -24.55 -8.71 18.83
C GLN A 69 -25.00 -9.82 19.80
N PRO A 70 -26.02 -9.59 20.65
CA PRO A 70 -26.57 -10.61 21.53
C PRO A 70 -26.93 -11.91 20.80
N GLY A 71 -26.47 -13.05 21.32
CA GLY A 71 -26.68 -14.38 20.75
C GLY A 71 -25.79 -14.73 19.54
N GLU A 72 -24.95 -13.81 19.08
CA GLU A 72 -24.05 -14.03 17.95
C GLU A 72 -22.81 -14.84 18.39
N GLN A 73 -22.41 -15.79 17.55
CA GLN A 73 -21.10 -16.44 17.63
C GLN A 73 -20.31 -16.09 16.38
N LYS A 74 -19.07 -15.63 16.56
CA LYS A 74 -18.23 -15.15 15.47
C LYS A 74 -16.78 -15.57 15.66
N THR A 75 -16.11 -15.88 14.56
CA THR A 75 -14.65 -16.00 14.49
C THR A 75 -14.07 -14.59 14.32
N ALA A 76 -13.37 -14.10 15.34
CA ALA A 76 -12.59 -12.88 15.31
C ALA A 76 -11.19 -13.22 14.79
N ALA A 77 -10.80 -12.63 13.66
CA ALA A 77 -9.54 -12.92 12.97
C ALA A 77 -8.72 -11.64 12.84
N VAL A 78 -7.41 -11.70 13.07
CA VAL A 78 -6.51 -10.59 12.74
C VAL A 78 -5.47 -11.08 11.75
N TYR A 79 -5.16 -10.25 10.77
CA TYR A 79 -4.11 -10.49 9.78
C TYR A 79 -2.99 -9.47 9.99
N GLY A 80 -1.74 -9.89 9.81
CA GLY A 80 -0.58 -9.02 9.98
C GLY A 80 0.54 -9.35 9.02
N LEU A 81 1.14 -8.31 8.42
CA LEU A 81 2.37 -8.40 7.64
C LEU A 81 3.58 -8.25 8.57
N PHE A 82 4.44 -9.26 8.56
CA PHE A 82 5.64 -9.27 9.38
C PHE A 82 6.88 -9.47 8.52
N SER A 83 8.04 -9.09 9.06
CA SER A 83 9.31 -9.44 8.43
C SER A 83 9.45 -10.97 8.36
N SER A 84 9.92 -11.48 7.24
CA SER A 84 10.32 -12.89 7.06
C SER A 84 11.44 -13.30 8.03
N THR A 85 12.14 -12.33 8.61
CA THR A 85 13.22 -12.52 9.59
C THR A 85 12.72 -12.52 11.04
N ALA A 86 11.41 -12.46 11.29
CA ALA A 86 10.86 -12.50 12.64
C ALA A 86 11.22 -13.83 13.34
N GLY A 87 11.66 -13.76 14.60
CA GLY A 87 12.09 -14.92 15.39
C GLY A 87 10.94 -15.70 16.03
N GLY A 88 9.68 -15.27 15.84
CA GLY A 88 8.48 -15.95 16.31
C GLY A 88 7.27 -15.01 16.36
N PHE A 89 6.09 -15.58 16.59
CA PHE A 89 4.81 -14.88 16.63
C PHE A 89 4.02 -15.24 17.89
N SER A 90 3.28 -14.27 18.41
CA SER A 90 2.38 -14.44 19.54
C SER A 90 1.06 -13.72 19.30
N SER A 91 -0.04 -14.25 19.84
CA SER A 91 -1.33 -13.57 19.75
C SER A 91 -2.10 -13.65 21.06
N THR A 92 -2.95 -12.65 21.29
CA THR A 92 -3.82 -12.57 22.46
C THR A 92 -5.20 -12.09 22.04
N ALA A 93 -6.25 -12.59 22.70
CA ALA A 93 -7.60 -12.06 22.56
C ALA A 93 -8.15 -11.67 23.93
N GLN A 94 -8.83 -10.53 24.00
CA GLN A 94 -9.38 -9.97 25.23
C GLN A 94 -10.82 -9.53 25.03
N SER A 95 -11.68 -9.95 25.96
CA SER A 95 -13.06 -9.47 26.07
C SER A 95 -13.49 -9.49 27.54
N LEU A 96 -14.36 -8.55 27.92
CA LEU A 96 -14.91 -8.45 29.28
C LEU A 96 -16.32 -9.02 29.40
N SER A 97 -17.03 -9.22 28.28
CA SER A 97 -18.45 -9.59 28.26
C SER A 97 -18.75 -10.80 27.37
N LEU A 98 -17.81 -11.24 26.54
CA LEU A 98 -18.02 -12.36 25.62
C LEU A 98 -17.48 -13.67 26.19
N THR A 99 -18.11 -14.78 25.82
CA THR A 99 -17.68 -16.12 26.17
C THR A 99 -16.71 -16.63 25.12
N PHE A 100 -15.49 -17.00 25.54
CA PHE A 100 -14.53 -17.68 24.68
C PHE A 100 -15.01 -19.11 24.39
N VAL A 101 -15.06 -19.46 23.11
CA VAL A 101 -15.56 -20.76 22.63
C VAL A 101 -14.42 -21.67 22.18
N GLY A 102 -13.37 -21.10 21.57
CA GLY A 102 -12.23 -21.89 21.11
C GLY A 102 -11.29 -21.10 20.20
N PHE A 103 -10.23 -21.78 19.76
CA PHE A 103 -9.27 -21.24 18.81
C PHE A 103 -9.68 -21.59 17.38
N GLY A 104 -9.43 -20.67 16.45
CA GLY A 104 -9.44 -20.93 15.01
C GLY A 104 -8.02 -21.16 14.51
N ASP A 105 -7.75 -20.71 13.28
CA ASP A 105 -6.43 -20.88 12.67
C ASP A 105 -5.39 -19.89 13.22
N PHE A 106 -4.15 -20.39 13.35
CA PHE A 106 -2.96 -19.61 13.63
C PHE A 106 -1.83 -20.09 12.71
N GLY A 107 -1.31 -19.20 11.86
CA GLY A 107 -0.30 -19.59 10.87
C GLY A 107 -0.05 -18.55 9.80
N GLU A 108 0.94 -18.83 8.97
CA GLU A 108 1.19 -18.09 7.73
C GLU A 108 0.06 -18.36 6.73
N VAL A 109 -0.38 -17.31 6.03
CA VAL A 109 -1.42 -17.36 5.00
C VAL A 109 -0.94 -16.61 3.75
N PRO A 110 -1.57 -16.82 2.58
CA PRO A 110 -1.19 -16.09 1.37
C PRO A 110 -1.14 -14.58 1.59
N LEU A 111 -0.14 -13.91 1.01
CA LEU A 111 0.08 -12.47 1.17
C LEU A 111 -1.19 -11.67 0.84
N SER A 112 -2.00 -12.16 -0.10
CA SER A 112 -3.31 -11.61 -0.48
C SER A 112 -4.21 -11.31 0.71
N ASN A 113 -4.18 -12.11 1.79
CA ASN A 113 -5.09 -11.99 2.92
C ASN A 113 -4.74 -10.83 3.86
N CYS A 114 -3.49 -10.37 3.86
CA CYS A 114 -3.10 -9.16 4.58
C CYS A 114 -3.17 -7.90 3.71
N ILE A 115 -3.40 -8.06 2.41
CA ILE A 115 -3.49 -6.97 1.44
C ILE A 115 -4.89 -6.89 0.80
N THR A 116 -5.87 -7.69 1.24
CA THR A 116 -7.23 -7.65 0.70
C THR A 116 -7.90 -6.33 1.03
N GLU A 117 -8.34 -5.66 -0.02
CA GLU A 117 -8.96 -4.34 0.00
C GLU A 117 -10.34 -4.39 0.70
N THR A 118 -10.55 -3.46 1.66
CA THR A 118 -11.79 -3.00 2.37
C THR A 118 -12.09 -3.51 3.79
N PRO A 119 -12.65 -2.68 4.73
CA PRO A 119 -12.55 -1.24 4.91
C PRO A 119 -12.27 -0.87 6.39
N SER A 120 -11.00 -0.82 6.80
CA SER A 120 -10.58 0.08 7.88
C SER A 120 -9.14 0.47 7.64
N SER A 121 -8.98 1.43 6.74
CA SER A 121 -7.78 2.24 6.50
C SER A 121 -6.44 1.51 6.63
N PRO A 122 -5.80 1.13 5.52
CA PRO A 122 -4.42 0.67 5.57
C PRO A 122 -3.51 1.77 6.12
N ILE A 123 -2.58 1.37 6.97
CA ILE A 123 -1.53 2.25 7.48
C ILE A 123 -0.77 2.79 6.25
N GLY A 124 -0.89 4.09 6.01
CA GLY A 124 -0.21 4.81 4.92
C GLY A 124 -1.13 5.44 3.87
N SER A 125 -2.43 5.16 3.86
CA SER A 125 -3.37 5.83 2.95
C SER A 125 -4.04 7.05 3.57
N ILE A 126 -4.20 8.13 2.83
CA ILE A 126 -4.99 9.30 3.24
C ILE A 126 -6.39 9.20 2.66
N ASN A 127 -7.38 9.01 3.55
CA ASN A 127 -8.80 8.89 3.20
C ASN A 127 -9.47 10.27 3.07
N ASP A 128 -8.96 11.15 2.22
CA ASP A 128 -9.55 12.46 1.92
C ASP A 128 -10.21 12.53 0.53
N GLY A 129 -10.44 11.36 -0.08
CA GLY A 129 -11.11 11.24 -1.38
C GLY A 129 -10.18 11.31 -2.59
N ARG A 130 -8.87 11.37 -2.38
CA ARG A 130 -7.88 11.33 -3.45
C ARG A 130 -7.74 9.93 -4.05
N ILE A 131 -7.48 9.88 -5.36
CA ILE A 131 -7.33 8.63 -6.12
C ILE A 131 -6.08 7.85 -5.67
N ASN A 132 -4.95 8.53 -5.46
CA ASN A 132 -3.74 7.91 -4.95
C ASN A 132 -3.54 8.23 -3.47
N ALA A 133 -4.32 7.57 -2.62
CA ALA A 133 -4.27 7.78 -1.18
C ALA A 133 -2.90 7.45 -0.55
N TYR A 134 -2.05 6.66 -1.22
CA TYR A 134 -0.80 6.13 -0.69
C TYR A 134 0.45 6.89 -1.16
N ASP A 135 0.37 7.59 -2.29
CA ASP A 135 1.46 8.40 -2.81
C ASP A 135 0.96 9.81 -3.10
N LEU A 136 1.10 10.66 -2.08
CA LEU A 136 0.81 12.08 -2.12
C LEU A 136 1.45 12.82 -3.29
N GLY A 137 2.57 12.28 -3.82
CA GLY A 137 3.42 12.87 -4.83
C GLY A 137 3.18 12.33 -6.24
N ALA A 138 2.32 11.34 -6.43
CA ALA A 138 2.09 10.81 -7.77
C ALA A 138 1.20 11.75 -8.59
N PRO A 139 1.63 12.19 -9.78
CA PRO A 139 0.81 13.03 -10.66
C PRO A 139 -0.24 12.22 -11.44
N LEU A 140 -0.24 10.90 -11.32
CA LEU A 140 -1.16 10.01 -12.04
C LEU A 140 -1.33 8.68 -11.29
N ALA A 141 -2.39 7.95 -11.63
CA ALA A 141 -2.61 6.56 -11.21
C ALA A 141 -3.07 5.72 -12.40
N ALA A 142 -2.79 4.42 -12.35
CA ALA A 142 -3.26 3.46 -13.34
C ALA A 142 -3.86 2.23 -12.69
N TYR A 143 -5.00 1.78 -13.20
CA TYR A 143 -5.74 0.63 -12.69
C TYR A 143 -5.99 -0.34 -13.83
N CYS A 144 -5.76 -1.64 -13.60
CA CYS A 144 -6.22 -2.65 -14.54
C CYS A 144 -7.75 -2.70 -14.51
N THR A 145 -8.37 -2.83 -15.68
CA THR A 145 -9.81 -3.03 -15.81
C THR A 145 -10.18 -4.51 -15.74
N ALA A 146 -11.46 -4.81 -15.54
CA ALA A 146 -11.97 -6.19 -15.51
C ALA A 146 -11.70 -6.95 -16.82
N ASP A 147 -11.67 -6.23 -17.95
CA ASP A 147 -11.45 -6.80 -19.28
C ASP A 147 -9.96 -6.79 -19.67
N HIS A 148 -9.06 -6.81 -18.69
CA HIS A 148 -7.61 -6.81 -18.90
C HIS A 148 -7.10 -5.64 -19.76
N GLY A 149 -7.73 -4.47 -19.64
CA GLY A 149 -7.20 -3.19 -20.12
C GLY A 149 -6.64 -2.35 -18.98
N MET A 150 -6.37 -1.07 -19.23
CA MET A 150 -5.89 -0.11 -18.22
C MET A 150 -6.64 1.22 -18.31
N GLU A 151 -7.07 1.73 -17.16
CA GLU A 151 -7.53 3.11 -16.99
C GLU A 151 -6.41 3.94 -16.37
N VAL A 152 -6.10 5.07 -16.99
CA VAL A 152 -5.11 6.03 -16.51
C VAL A 152 -5.82 7.30 -16.09
N TRP A 153 -5.52 7.74 -14.87
CA TRP A 153 -6.10 8.91 -14.23
C TRP A 153 -4.99 9.94 -13.96
N ASP A 154 -5.15 11.14 -14.50
CA ASP A 154 -4.33 12.31 -14.17
C ASP A 154 -4.75 12.86 -12.81
N ILE A 155 -3.79 13.24 -11.97
CA ILE A 155 -4.05 13.67 -10.59
C ILE A 155 -3.60 15.13 -10.44
N ASP A 156 -4.56 16.00 -10.15
CA ASP A 156 -4.29 17.41 -9.94
C ASP A 156 -3.50 17.69 -8.64
N ALA A 157 -3.05 18.93 -8.44
CA ALA A 157 -2.28 19.32 -7.24
C ALA A 157 -3.08 19.19 -5.92
N ALA A 158 -4.41 19.14 -5.98
CA ALA A 158 -5.28 18.87 -4.83
C ALA A 158 -5.54 17.35 -4.64
N GLY A 159 -5.06 16.52 -5.57
CA GLY A 159 -5.19 15.07 -5.58
C GLY A 159 -6.50 14.56 -6.15
N ASN A 160 -7.29 15.42 -6.79
CA ASN A 160 -8.48 14.98 -7.52
C ASN A 160 -8.03 14.33 -8.82
N GLY A 161 -8.61 13.17 -9.14
CA GLY A 161 -8.32 12.48 -10.38
C GLY A 161 -9.29 12.84 -11.49
N ALA A 162 -8.77 12.97 -12.71
CA ALA A 162 -9.53 13.02 -13.94
C ALA A 162 -9.09 11.87 -14.85
N LEU A 163 -10.03 11.12 -15.43
CA LEU A 163 -9.70 10.05 -16.36
C LEU A 163 -8.96 10.66 -17.56
N ALA A 164 -7.69 10.30 -17.73
CA ALA A 164 -6.85 10.77 -18.83
C ALA A 164 -7.16 9.98 -20.09
N PHE A 165 -7.15 8.64 -20.01
CA PHE A 165 -7.52 7.74 -21.09
C PHE A 165 -7.73 6.31 -20.58
N THR A 166 -8.36 5.49 -21.42
CA THR A 166 -8.48 4.03 -21.22
C THR A 166 -7.86 3.33 -22.42
N VAL A 167 -7.15 2.24 -22.17
CA VAL A 167 -6.65 1.32 -23.21
C VAL A 167 -7.21 -0.08 -22.98
N THR A 168 -7.56 -0.76 -24.05
CA THR A 168 -8.04 -2.15 -24.04
C THR A 168 -6.87 -3.13 -24.01
N GLN A 169 -7.14 -4.39 -23.65
CA GLN A 169 -6.17 -5.47 -23.73
C GLN A 169 -5.54 -5.56 -25.13
N ASP A 170 -6.37 -5.53 -26.18
CA ASP A 170 -5.91 -5.64 -27.56
C ASP A 170 -4.94 -4.52 -27.95
N GLN A 171 -5.19 -3.29 -27.48
CA GLN A 171 -4.28 -2.16 -27.71
C GLN A 171 -2.94 -2.35 -27.00
N ILE A 172 -2.95 -2.86 -25.77
CA ILE A 172 -1.74 -3.18 -25.01
C ILE A 172 -0.93 -4.26 -25.73
N VAL A 173 -1.57 -5.37 -26.09
CA VAL A 173 -0.93 -6.50 -26.80
C VAL A 173 -0.40 -6.06 -28.16
N SER A 174 -1.18 -5.29 -28.93
CA SER A 174 -0.72 -4.74 -30.21
C SER A 174 0.50 -3.85 -30.01
N GLY A 175 0.47 -2.93 -29.04
CA GLY A 175 1.58 -2.04 -28.77
C GLY A 175 2.87 -2.78 -28.39
N LEU A 176 2.77 -3.85 -27.59
CA LEU A 176 3.92 -4.70 -27.23
C LEU A 176 4.48 -5.44 -28.45
N ASN A 177 3.61 -5.98 -29.31
CA ASN A 177 4.02 -6.64 -30.55
C ASN A 177 4.67 -5.65 -31.52
N ASP A 178 4.10 -4.47 -31.67
CA ASP A 178 4.61 -3.40 -32.53
C ASP A 178 5.96 -2.88 -32.02
N ALA A 179 6.13 -2.75 -30.71
CA ALA A 179 7.40 -2.35 -30.13
C ALA A 179 8.50 -3.39 -30.37
N SER A 180 8.18 -4.67 -30.16
CA SER A 180 9.09 -5.77 -30.44
C SER A 180 9.46 -5.85 -31.92
N ALA A 181 8.48 -5.71 -32.82
CA ALA A 181 8.67 -5.82 -34.26
C ALA A 181 9.43 -4.63 -34.87
N SER A 182 9.16 -3.41 -34.39
CA SER A 182 9.80 -2.19 -34.89
C SER A 182 11.18 -1.92 -34.26
N GLY A 183 11.47 -2.53 -33.11
CA GLY A 183 12.66 -2.22 -32.33
C GLY A 183 12.62 -0.82 -31.71
N GLN A 184 11.43 -0.22 -31.56
CA GLN A 184 11.21 1.08 -30.94
C GLN A 184 10.06 1.02 -29.94
N ASN A 185 10.10 1.85 -28.88
CA ASN A 185 8.96 1.96 -27.98
C ASN A 185 7.74 2.50 -28.73
N THR A 186 6.57 1.90 -28.49
CA THR A 186 5.33 2.22 -29.19
C THR A 186 4.36 2.88 -28.22
N LEU A 187 3.77 4.01 -28.64
CA LEU A 187 2.72 4.68 -27.87
C LEU A 187 1.44 3.84 -27.91
N VAL A 188 0.88 3.50 -26.75
CA VAL A 188 -0.34 2.71 -26.59
C VAL A 188 -1.55 3.62 -26.31
N GLY A 189 -1.36 4.65 -25.48
CA GLY A 189 -2.41 5.59 -25.11
C GLY A 189 -1.84 6.90 -24.57
N GLN A 190 -2.60 7.98 -24.70
CA GLN A 190 -2.23 9.29 -24.17
C GLN A 190 -3.46 10.16 -23.91
N GLY A 191 -3.36 11.08 -22.95
CA GLY A 191 -4.43 12.00 -22.58
C GLY A 191 -4.02 12.86 -21.39
N LEU A 192 -4.54 14.09 -21.31
CA LEU A 192 -4.27 15.05 -20.22
C LEU A 192 -2.77 15.35 -19.91
N GLY A 193 -1.84 14.97 -20.78
CA GLY A 193 -0.40 15.12 -20.56
C GLY A 193 0.29 13.81 -20.17
N ASP A 194 -0.48 12.76 -19.87
CA ASP A 194 0.00 11.41 -19.59
C ASP A 194 0.16 10.59 -20.87
N SER A 195 1.08 9.64 -20.84
CA SER A 195 1.32 8.73 -21.97
C SER A 195 1.81 7.36 -21.54
N LEU A 196 1.22 6.32 -22.12
CA LEU A 196 1.57 4.92 -21.92
C LEU A 196 2.30 4.40 -23.16
N TYR A 197 3.50 3.86 -22.96
CA TYR A 197 4.30 3.21 -23.99
C TYR A 197 4.49 1.73 -23.70
N ALA A 198 4.43 0.93 -24.75
CA ALA A 198 4.96 -0.42 -24.77
C ALA A 198 6.43 -0.36 -25.18
N THR A 199 7.29 -1.09 -24.47
CA THR A 199 8.73 -1.10 -24.73
C THR A 199 9.17 -2.34 -25.50
N ILE A 200 10.34 -2.25 -26.10
CA ILE A 200 10.95 -3.37 -26.84
C ILE A 200 11.26 -4.57 -25.94
N GLU A 201 11.40 -4.36 -24.63
CA GLU A 201 11.62 -5.38 -23.60
C GLU A 201 10.32 -6.02 -23.08
N GLY A 202 9.16 -5.68 -23.67
CA GLY A 202 7.87 -6.22 -23.26
C GLY A 202 7.31 -5.59 -21.97
N GLN A 203 7.75 -4.37 -21.65
CA GLN A 203 7.24 -3.60 -20.51
C GLN A 203 6.20 -2.57 -20.97
N LEU A 204 5.41 -2.11 -20.00
CA LEU A 204 4.60 -0.91 -20.13
C LEU A 204 5.23 0.19 -19.27
N ILE A 205 5.45 1.36 -19.86
CA ILE A 205 5.97 2.53 -19.16
C ILE A 205 4.96 3.66 -19.30
N LEU A 206 4.49 4.15 -18.16
CA LEU A 206 3.57 5.26 -18.03
C LEU A 206 4.33 6.51 -17.58
N PHE A 207 4.12 7.60 -18.30
CA PHE A 207 4.68 8.91 -17.98
C PHE A 207 3.58 9.90 -17.65
N GLY A 208 3.85 10.79 -16.71
CA GLY A 208 3.02 11.98 -16.49
C GLY A 208 3.79 13.11 -15.80
N PRO A 209 3.52 14.37 -16.19
CA PRO A 209 4.21 15.54 -15.65
C PRO A 209 3.78 15.85 -14.22
N ASP A 210 4.70 16.30 -13.36
CA ASP A 210 4.32 16.81 -12.04
C ASP A 210 3.82 18.26 -12.15
N LEU A 211 2.54 18.46 -11.82
CA LEU A 211 1.92 19.79 -11.82
C LEU A 211 2.49 20.72 -10.73
N ARG A 212 3.15 20.17 -9.69
CA ARG A 212 3.77 20.94 -8.60
C ARG A 212 5.23 21.30 -8.88
N GLU A 213 5.90 20.53 -9.73
CA GLU A 213 7.30 20.72 -10.09
C GLU A 213 7.45 20.80 -11.62
N PRO A 214 7.22 21.99 -12.24
CA PRO A 214 7.27 22.13 -13.68
C PRO A 214 8.57 21.63 -14.30
N GLY A 215 8.46 20.72 -15.27
CA GLY A 215 9.59 20.08 -15.96
C GLY A 215 10.02 18.73 -15.36
N LYS A 216 9.46 18.33 -14.22
CA LYS A 216 9.62 16.98 -13.68
C LYS A 216 8.59 16.04 -14.32
N VAL A 217 9.03 14.87 -14.76
CA VAL A 217 8.17 13.81 -15.31
C VAL A 217 8.34 12.57 -14.45
N TYR A 218 7.21 11.99 -14.03
CA TYR A 218 7.17 10.72 -13.34
C TYR A 218 7.12 9.59 -14.35
N GLN A 219 7.75 8.48 -14.00
CA GLN A 219 7.79 7.27 -14.81
C GLN A 219 7.43 6.07 -13.94
N PHE A 220 6.43 5.30 -14.36
CA PHE A 220 6.03 4.05 -13.73
C PHE A 220 6.19 2.92 -14.74
N ALA A 221 6.88 1.85 -14.37
CA ALA A 221 7.09 0.70 -15.23
C ALA A 221 6.38 -0.54 -14.66
N THR A 222 5.76 -1.32 -15.53
CA THR A 222 5.21 -2.63 -15.18
C THR A 222 5.39 -3.63 -16.33
N THR A 223 5.13 -4.91 -16.08
CA THR A 223 5.16 -5.93 -17.13
C THR A 223 3.87 -5.86 -17.95
N GLY A 224 3.94 -6.18 -19.24
CA GLY A 224 2.75 -6.26 -20.10
C GLY A 224 1.65 -7.13 -19.46
N ALA A 225 2.06 -8.30 -18.94
CA ALA A 225 1.19 -9.30 -18.32
C ALA A 225 0.35 -8.83 -17.12
N ARG A 226 0.62 -7.65 -16.53
CA ARG A 226 -0.09 -7.20 -15.33
C ARG A 226 -1.50 -6.70 -15.63
N CYS A 227 -1.67 -5.97 -16.73
CA CYS A 227 -2.96 -5.47 -17.18
C CYS A 227 -3.22 -5.83 -18.65
N GLY A 228 -2.62 -6.91 -19.17
CA GLY A 228 -2.70 -7.34 -20.56
C GLY A 228 -2.03 -8.67 -20.84
#